data_AF-A0A5A7ZQ54-F1
#
_entry.id   AF-A0A5A7ZQ54-F1
#
_cell.length_a   1.000
_cell.length_b   1.000
_cell.length_c   1.000
_cell.angle_alpha   90.00
_cell.angle_beta   90.00
_cell.angle_gamma   90.00
#
_symmetry.space_group_name_H-M   'P 1'
#
loop_
_entity.id
_entity.type
_entity.pdbx_description
1 polymer ?
#
loop_
_entity_poly.entity_id
_entity_poly.type
_entity_poly.pdbx_seq_one_letter_code
_entity_poly.pdbx_strand_id
1 'polypeptide(L)'
;MFADTAAIGAAGVDLTRTAAEFDAIATALPAAADPCAEALGPIGADFLSALASALNDAAHEVACLSADLVRAAGTAAQTAVSYVETERRSVAALGG
;
A
#
# COMPACT_ATOMS: atom_id res chain seq x y z
N MET A 1 -8.24 -4.93 -26.20
CA MET A 1 -7.72 -5.73 -25.08
C MET A 1 -6.39 -5.21 -24.56
N PHE A 2 -5.38 -4.96 -25.40
CA PHE A 2 -4.12 -4.30 -24.98
C PHE A 2 -4.28 -3.02 -24.16
N ALA A 3 -5.28 -2.19 -24.47
CA ALA A 3 -5.59 -0.99 -23.70
C ALA A 3 -6.02 -1.31 -22.25
N ASP A 4 -6.81 -2.38 -22.04
CA ASP A 4 -7.23 -2.82 -20.71
C ASP A 4 -6.06 -3.45 -19.94
N THR A 5 -5.18 -4.18 -20.63
CA THR A 5 -3.97 -4.75 -20.03
C THR A 5 -2.98 -3.66 -19.59
N ALA A 6 -2.81 -2.61 -20.40
CA ALA A 6 -2.00 -1.45 -20.05
C ALA A 6 -2.61 -0.68 -18.86
N ALA A 7 -3.94 -0.54 -18.81
CA ALA A 7 -4.63 0.07 -17.69
C ALA A 7 -4.46 -0.73 -16.38
N ILE A 8 -4.55 -2.06 -16.44
CA ILE A 8 -4.28 -2.95 -15.29
C ILE A 8 -2.83 -2.80 -14.80
N GLY A 9 -1.87 -2.71 -15.74
CA GLY A 9 -0.46 -2.47 -15.41
C GLY A 9 -0.24 -1.12 -14.73
N ALA A 10 -0.84 -0.05 -15.26
CA ALA A 10 -0.76 1.29 -14.67
C ALA A 10 -1.36 1.33 -13.26
N ALA A 11 -2.52 0.70 -13.05
CA ALA A 11 -3.14 0.59 -11.73
C ALA A 11 -2.22 -0.14 -10.73
N GLY A 12 -1.51 -1.20 -11.15
CA GLY A 12 -0.54 -1.88 -10.29
C GLY A 12 0.63 -0.99 -9.85
N VAL A 13 1.13 -0.13 -10.75
CA VAL A 13 2.18 0.84 -10.42
C VAL A 13 1.68 1.88 -9.41
N ASP A 14 0.47 2.39 -9.62
CA ASP A 14 -0.14 3.35 -8.70
C ASP A 14 -0.38 2.75 -7.30
N LEU A 15 -0.88 1.51 -7.23
CA LEU A 15 -1.05 0.79 -5.96
C LEU A 15 0.29 0.61 -5.23
N THR A 16 1.36 0.29 -5.96
CA THR A 16 2.71 0.12 -5.38
C THR A 16 3.25 1.45 -4.85
N ARG A 17 3.04 2.55 -5.58
CA ARG A 17 3.41 3.90 -5.13
C ARG A 17 2.65 4.30 -3.87
N THR A 18 1.34 4.10 -3.84
CA THR A 18 0.49 4.38 -2.67
C THR A 18 0.87 3.51 -1.48
N ALA A 19 1.26 2.25 -1.69
CA ALA A 19 1.77 1.39 -0.63
C ALA A 19 3.05 1.95 0.01
N ALA A 20 4.00 2.44 -0.80
CA ALA A 20 5.22 3.06 -0.32
C ALA A 20 4.95 4.36 0.46
N GLU A 21 3.98 5.17 0.00
CA GLU A 21 3.54 6.37 0.72
C GLU A 21 2.96 6.00 2.10
N PHE A 22 2.13 4.96 2.19
CA PHE A 22 1.58 4.49 3.47
C PHE A 22 2.65 3.91 4.40
N ASP A 23 3.62 3.16 3.87
CA ASP A 23 4.71 2.61 4.68
C ASP A 23 5.57 3.74 5.29
N ALA A 24 5.84 4.79 4.53
CA ALA A 24 6.52 5.99 5.03
C ALA A 24 5.71 6.70 6.14
N ILE A 25 4.39 6.80 5.97
CA ILE A 25 3.47 7.38 6.98
C ILE A 25 3.47 6.53 8.26
N ALA A 26 3.35 5.21 8.14
CA ALA A 26 3.39 4.29 9.27
C ALA A 26 4.70 4.41 10.06
N THR A 27 5.82 4.58 9.36
CA THR A 27 7.14 4.75 9.98
C THR A 27 7.27 6.10 10.70
N ALA A 28 6.63 7.14 10.20
CA ALA A 28 6.70 8.49 10.77
C ALA A 28 5.70 8.73 11.92
N LEU A 29 4.57 8.01 11.94
CA LEU A 29 3.47 8.22 12.89
C LEU A 29 3.91 8.22 14.37
N PRO A 30 4.75 7.28 14.84
CA PRO A 30 5.15 7.23 16.24
C PRO A 30 5.86 8.51 16.73
N ALA A 31 6.62 9.17 15.86
CA ALA A 31 7.32 10.43 16.19
C ALA A 31 6.37 11.63 16.31
N ALA A 32 5.11 11.51 15.89
CA ALA A 32 4.13 12.60 15.99
C ALA A 32 3.78 12.97 17.44
N ALA A 33 4.08 12.10 18.42
CA ALA A 33 3.87 12.39 19.83
C ALA A 33 4.96 13.26 20.47
N ASP A 34 6.14 13.38 19.85
CA ASP A 34 7.30 14.08 20.44
C ASP A 34 7.00 15.54 20.83
N PRO A 35 6.31 16.35 19.98
CA PRO A 35 5.96 17.73 20.35
C PRO A 35 4.98 17.80 21.52
N CYS A 36 4.10 16.79 21.68
CA CYS A 36 3.16 16.72 22.80
C CYS A 36 3.87 16.38 24.11
N ALA A 37 4.92 15.55 24.05
CA ALA A 37 5.71 15.18 25.21
C ALA A 37 6.41 16.38 25.85
N GLU A 38 6.95 17.27 25.01
CA GLU A 38 7.61 18.50 25.45
C GLU A 38 6.62 19.50 26.07
N ALA A 39 5.41 19.61 25.51
CA ALA A 39 4.40 20.58 25.95
C ALA A 39 3.66 20.17 27.24
N LEU A 40 3.38 18.88 27.44
CA LEU A 40 2.56 18.40 28.56
C LEU A 40 3.38 18.03 29.80
N GLY A 41 4.66 17.73 29.61
CA GLY A 41 5.54 17.28 30.69
C GLY A 41 4.96 16.10 31.49
N PRO A 42 5.28 15.97 32.78
CA PRO A 42 4.91 14.80 33.58
C PRO A 42 3.40 14.67 33.88
N ILE A 43 2.63 15.76 33.76
CA ILE A 43 1.17 15.73 34.01
C ILE A 43 0.44 15.01 32.87
N GLY A 44 0.99 15.04 31.66
CA GLY A 44 0.41 14.37 30.50
C GLY A 44 0.84 12.92 30.30
N ALA A 45 1.54 12.29 31.25
CA ALA A 45 2.15 10.97 31.04
C ALA A 45 1.13 9.90 30.58
N ASP A 46 -0.03 9.83 31.24
CA ASP A 46 -1.09 8.86 30.87
C ASP A 46 -1.67 9.17 29.48
N PHE A 47 -1.87 10.45 29.16
CA PHE A 47 -2.32 10.88 27.84
C PHE A 47 -1.28 10.53 26.75
N LEU A 48 0.01 10.78 27.01
CA LEU A 48 1.10 10.47 26.10
C LEU A 48 1.23 8.96 25.87
N SER A 49 1.02 8.16 26.91
CA SER A 49 0.98 6.70 26.78
C SER A 49 -0.19 6.22 25.92
N ALA A 50 -1.37 6.81 26.11
CA ALA A 50 -2.54 6.50 25.30
C ALA A 50 -2.37 6.97 23.83
N LEU A 51 -1.80 8.15 23.64
CA LEU A 51 -1.47 8.71 22.32
C LEU A 51 -0.45 7.84 21.60
N ALA A 52 0.64 7.45 22.27
CA ALA A 52 1.65 6.58 21.68
C ALA A 52 1.07 5.21 21.28
N SER A 53 0.19 4.64 22.11
CA SER A 53 -0.51 3.40 21.79
C SER A 53 -1.40 3.56 20.55
N ALA A 54 -2.22 4.62 20.50
CA ALA A 54 -3.08 4.91 19.35
C ALA A 54 -2.29 5.17 18.07
N LEU A 55 -1.15 5.87 18.15
CA LEU A 55 -0.25 6.09 17.00
C LEU A 55 0.39 4.78 16.51
N ASN A 56 0.76 3.89 17.44
CA ASN A 56 1.30 2.59 17.09
C ASN A 56 0.25 1.68 16.43
N ASP A 57 -0.98 1.68 16.94
CA ASP A 57 -2.10 0.94 16.35
C ASP A 57 -2.42 1.46 14.94
N ALA A 58 -2.48 2.79 14.76
CA ALA A 58 -2.67 3.41 13.45
C ALA A 58 -1.51 3.10 12.49
N ALA A 59 -0.26 3.13 12.95
CA ALA A 59 0.89 2.74 12.14
C ALA A 59 0.79 1.27 11.69
N HIS A 60 0.34 0.37 12.58
CA HIS A 60 0.13 -1.03 12.24
C HIS A 60 -0.97 -1.21 11.17
N GLU A 61 -2.12 -0.56 11.33
CA GLU A 61 -3.21 -0.60 10.35
C GLU A 61 -2.77 -0.08 8.97
N VAL A 62 -2.00 1.02 8.95
CA VAL A 62 -1.46 1.60 7.72
C VAL A 62 -0.44 0.65 7.05
N ALA A 63 0.41 -0.03 7.83
CA ALA A 63 1.34 -1.03 7.30
C ALA A 63 0.60 -2.24 6.71
N CYS A 64 -0.47 -2.72 7.37
CA CYS A 64 -1.33 -3.76 6.82
C CYS A 64 -1.97 -3.33 5.49
N LEU A 65 -2.48 -2.10 5.41
CA LEU A 65 -3.04 -1.55 4.17
C LEU A 65 -1.98 -1.49 3.05
N SER A 66 -0.76 -1.05 3.36
CA SER A 66 0.36 -1.06 2.41
C SER A 66 0.63 -2.47 1.86
N ALA A 67 0.70 -3.47 2.74
CA ALA A 67 0.91 -4.87 2.33
C ALA A 67 -0.23 -5.39 1.43
N ASP A 68 -1.48 -5.00 1.72
CA ASP A 68 -2.64 -5.36 0.91
C ASP A 68 -2.61 -4.71 -0.49
N LEU A 69 -2.17 -3.45 -0.58
CA LEU A 69 -1.98 -2.75 -1.85
C LEU A 69 -0.87 -3.39 -2.70
N VAL A 70 0.24 -3.80 -2.08
CA VAL A 70 1.30 -4.56 -2.78
C VAL A 70 0.76 -5.89 -3.32
N ARG A 71 -0.06 -6.60 -2.53
CA ARG A 71 -0.68 -7.86 -2.97
C ARG A 71 -1.64 -7.63 -4.14
N ALA A 72 -2.43 -6.57 -4.08
CA ALA A 72 -3.33 -6.17 -5.17
C ALA A 72 -2.56 -5.83 -6.45
N ALA A 73 -1.45 -5.08 -6.34
CA ALA A 73 -0.56 -4.78 -7.45
C ALA A 73 0.03 -6.04 -8.09
N GLY A 74 0.50 -7.00 -7.28
CA GLY A 74 0.97 -8.30 -7.75
C GLY A 74 -0.11 -9.09 -8.50
N THR A 75 -1.34 -9.07 -7.99
CA THR A 75 -2.49 -9.73 -8.63
C THR A 75 -2.84 -9.09 -9.97
N ALA A 76 -2.83 -7.76 -10.04
CA ALA A 76 -3.03 -7.01 -11.27
C ALA A 76 -1.97 -7.35 -12.32
N ALA A 77 -0.68 -7.40 -11.92
CA ALA A 77 0.42 -7.77 -12.81
C ALA A 77 0.27 -9.21 -13.35
N GLN A 78 -0.04 -10.18 -12.47
CA GLN A 78 -0.27 -11.57 -12.86
C GLN A 78 -1.45 -11.70 -13.85
N THR A 79 -2.52 -10.94 -13.61
CA THR A 79 -3.71 -10.90 -14.47
C THR A 79 -3.36 -10.33 -15.85
N ALA A 80 -2.60 -9.24 -15.90
CA ALA A 80 -2.13 -8.65 -17.14
C ALA A 80 -1.30 -9.64 -17.98
N VAL A 81 -0.36 -10.36 -17.35
CA VAL A 81 0.43 -11.41 -18.02
C VAL A 81 -0.45 -12.50 -18.60
N SER A 82 -1.40 -13.02 -17.81
CA SER A 82 -2.33 -14.08 -18.24
C SER A 82 -3.15 -13.67 -19.47
N TYR A 83 -3.61 -12.41 -19.52
CA TYR A 83 -4.33 -11.87 -20.67
C TYR A 83 -3.44 -11.82 -21.93
N VAL A 84 -2.21 -11.32 -21.83
CA VAL A 84 -1.26 -11.29 -22.97
C VAL A 84 -0.96 -12.70 -23.48
N GLU A 85 -0.77 -13.68 -22.59
CA GLU A 85 -0.52 -15.07 -22.98
C GLU A 85 -1.72 -15.73 -23.66
N THR A 86 -2.93 -15.47 -23.16
CA THR A 86 -4.18 -15.99 -23.74
C THR A 86 -4.42 -15.41 -25.13
N GLU A 87 -4.13 -14.12 -25.31
CA GLU A 87 -4.20 -13.45 -26.61
C GLU A 87 -3.20 -14.05 -27.60
N ARG A 88 -1.93 -14.23 -27.19
CA ARG A 88 -0.90 -14.88 -28.03
C ARG A 88 -1.30 -16.28 -28.48
N ARG A 89 -1.86 -17.09 -27.57
CA ARG A 89 -2.36 -18.43 -27.88
C ARG A 89 -3.53 -18.40 -28.87
N SER A 90 -4.44 -17.46 -28.71
CA SER A 90 -5.59 -17.28 -29.61
C SER A 90 -5.15 -16.89 -31.02
N VAL A 91 -4.18 -15.96 -31.14
CA VAL A 91 -3.59 -15.58 -32.43
C VAL A 91 -2.92 -16.77 -33.11
N ALA A 92 -2.13 -17.56 -32.37
CA ALA A 92 -1.47 -18.75 -32.89
C ALA A 92 -2.47 -19.84 -33.34
N ALA A 93 -3.62 -19.97 -32.67
CA ALA A 93 -4.64 -20.96 -33.01
C ALA A 93 -5.54 -20.56 -34.20
N LEU A 94 -5.71 -19.26 -34.46
CA LEU A 94 -6.56 -18.74 -35.53
C LEU A 94 -5.79 -18.36 -36.82
N GLY A 95 -4.48 -18.19 -36.73
CA GLY A 95 -3.61 -17.84 -37.85
C GLY A 95 -2.76 -18.99 -38.42
N GLY A 96 -3.00 -20.23 -37.98
CA GLY A 96 -2.33 -21.45 -38.44
C GLY A 96 -3.14 -22.22 -39.47
#